data_AF-A0A0T2QA53-F1
#
_entry.id   AF-A0A0T2QA53-F1
#
_cell.length_a   1.000
_cell.length_b   1.000
_cell.length_c   1.000
_cell.angle_alpha   90.00
_cell.angle_beta   90.00
_cell.angle_gamma   90.00
#
_symmetry.space_group_name_H-M   'P 1'
#
loop_
_entity.id
_entity.type
_entity.pdbx_description
1 polymer ?
#
loop_
_entity_poly.entity_id
_entity_poly.type
_entity_poly.pdbx_seq_one_letter_code
_entity_poly.pdbx_strand_id
1 'polypeptide(L)'
;MLMLHKDDAEHPVPEPLRSTFRQIADAFVAGDFQLRDHSISGVRPLDPDTAEWIADSISTYGDAIAPLNEETWNRSVYRWMDGYWQALVDLTTISEPVSDLTLHAKLYEIDHDLVVTVDAVYVP
;
A
#
# COMPACT_ATOMS: atom_id res chain seq x y z
N MET A 1 14.23 -1.99 -15.50
CA MET A 1 13.06 -1.11 -15.65
C MET A 1 11.83 -1.95 -15.32
N LEU A 2 11.10 -1.59 -14.27
CA LEU A 2 9.87 -2.30 -13.91
C LEU A 2 8.82 -1.98 -14.97
N MET A 3 8.22 -3.00 -15.58
CA MET A 3 7.21 -2.82 -16.62
C MET A 3 5.93 -3.51 -16.16
N LEU A 4 4.94 -2.72 -15.75
CA LEU A 4 3.64 -3.21 -15.31
C LEU A 4 2.71 -3.38 -16.52
N HIS A 5 1.86 -4.39 -16.44
CA HIS A 5 0.87 -4.70 -17.47
C HIS A 5 -0.22 -3.62 -17.54
N LYS A 6 -0.54 -3.14 -18.75
CA LYS A 6 -1.64 -2.18 -19.01
C LYS A 6 -2.85 -2.92 -19.59
N ASP A 7 -3.38 -3.86 -18.82
CA ASP A 7 -4.56 -4.66 -19.17
C ASP A 7 -5.50 -4.81 -17.96
N ASP A 8 -6.74 -5.21 -18.22
CA ASP A 8 -7.80 -5.26 -17.21
C ASP A 8 -7.68 -6.45 -16.23
N ALA A 9 -6.66 -7.30 -16.38
CA ALA A 9 -6.44 -8.43 -15.49
C ALA A 9 -5.73 -8.01 -14.20
N GLU A 10 -5.91 -8.84 -13.17
CA GLU A 10 -5.13 -8.75 -11.94
C GLU A 10 -3.80 -9.49 -12.10
N HIS A 11 -2.74 -8.87 -11.59
CA HIS A 11 -1.37 -9.36 -11.65
C HIS A 11 -0.74 -9.35 -10.25
N PRO A 12 0.19 -10.28 -9.95
CA PRO A 12 0.89 -10.29 -8.68
C PRO A 12 1.76 -9.04 -8.52
N VAL A 13 1.82 -8.49 -7.30
CA VAL A 13 2.71 -7.35 -7.01
C VAL A 13 4.18 -7.78 -7.19
N PRO A 14 4.96 -7.09 -8.04
CA PRO A 14 6.36 -7.43 -8.33
C PRO A 14 7.31 -6.96 -7.21
N GLU A 15 8.45 -7.65 -7.05
CA GLU A 15 9.38 -7.45 -5.92
C GLU A 15 9.81 -5.98 -5.67
N PRO A 16 10.11 -5.15 -6.70
CA PRO A 16 10.45 -3.76 -6.44
C PRO A 16 9.33 -2.99 -5.72
N LEU A 17 8.06 -3.26 -6.07
CA LEU A 17 6.91 -2.65 -5.40
C LEU A 17 6.66 -3.25 -4.02
N ARG A 18 6.93 -4.56 -3.83
CA ARG A 18 6.84 -5.19 -2.50
C ARG A 18 7.73 -4.46 -1.50
N SER A 19 8.95 -4.12 -1.88
CA SER A 19 9.87 -3.36 -1.03
C SER A 19 9.33 -1.97 -0.67
N THR A 20 8.66 -1.28 -1.60
CA THR A 20 7.99 0.00 -1.36
C THR A 20 6.82 -0.15 -0.38
N PHE A 21 5.95 -1.14 -0.60
CA PHE A 21 4.79 -1.38 0.27
C PHE A 21 5.18 -1.86 1.67
N ARG A 22 6.28 -2.62 1.82
CA ARG A 22 6.85 -2.93 3.16
C ARG A 22 7.21 -1.65 3.90
N GLN A 23 7.93 -0.73 3.25
CA GLN A 23 8.32 0.54 3.88
C GLN A 23 7.11 1.40 4.25
N ILE A 24 6.05 1.41 3.43
CA ILE A 24 4.80 2.13 3.75
C ILE A 24 4.14 1.51 4.99
N ALA A 25 4.02 0.20 5.05
CA ALA A 25 3.47 -0.49 6.21
C ALA A 25 4.31 -0.25 7.48
N ASP A 26 5.64 -0.29 7.37
CA ASP A 26 6.55 0.00 8.49
C ASP A 26 6.38 1.45 9.00
N ALA A 27 6.17 2.42 8.11
CA ALA A 27 5.87 3.80 8.49
C ALA A 27 4.53 3.90 9.23
N PHE A 28 3.49 3.20 8.78
CA PHE A 28 2.21 3.14 9.48
C PHE A 28 2.33 2.47 10.85
N VAL A 29 3.11 1.40 10.98
CA VAL A 29 3.44 0.75 12.27
C VAL A 29 4.14 1.74 13.22
N ALA A 30 4.99 2.60 12.69
CA ALA A 30 5.66 3.66 13.45
C ALA A 30 4.75 4.88 13.76
N GLY A 31 3.51 4.89 13.28
CA GLY A 31 2.55 5.99 13.46
C GLY A 31 2.74 7.15 12.47
N ASP A 32 3.61 7.02 11.48
CA ASP A 32 3.80 8.01 10.41
C ASP A 32 2.80 7.80 9.27
N PHE A 33 1.53 8.07 9.57
CA PHE A 33 0.45 7.96 8.59
C PHE A 33 0.54 9.02 7.49
N GLN A 34 1.33 10.08 7.66
CA GLN A 34 1.53 11.08 6.62
C GLN A 34 2.68 10.73 5.66
N LEU A 35 3.47 9.69 5.96
CA LEU A 35 4.67 9.31 5.22
C LEU A 35 5.65 10.49 5.05
N ARG A 36 5.82 11.26 6.13
CA ARG A 36 6.69 12.45 6.16
C ARG A 36 7.97 12.23 6.95
N ASP A 37 7.89 11.44 8.02
CA ASP A 37 9.04 11.15 8.88
C ASP A 37 9.88 9.99 8.29
N HIS A 38 9.24 9.09 7.55
CA HIS A 38 9.83 8.01 6.78
C HIS A 38 9.70 8.32 5.28
N SER A 39 10.61 9.13 4.74
CA SER A 39 10.60 9.44 3.31
C SER A 39 10.92 8.18 2.49
N ILE A 40 9.97 7.72 1.67
CA ILE A 40 10.12 6.53 0.82
C ILE A 40 10.25 7.00 -0.63
N SER A 41 11.30 6.53 -1.32
CA SER A 41 11.54 6.89 -2.72
C SER A 41 10.36 6.50 -3.60
N GLY A 42 9.86 7.46 -4.38
CA GLY A 42 8.72 7.24 -5.29
C GLY A 42 7.36 7.16 -4.59
N VAL A 43 7.26 7.51 -3.30
CA VAL A 43 5.97 7.57 -2.58
C VAL A 43 5.64 9.02 -2.25
N ARG A 44 4.40 9.44 -2.51
CA ARG A 44 3.93 10.77 -2.13
C ARG A 44 3.50 10.79 -0.65
N PRO A 45 3.79 11.88 0.09
CA PRO A 45 3.23 12.07 1.42
C PRO A 45 1.72 12.25 1.33
N LEU A 46 1.03 11.86 2.39
CA LEU A 46 -0.41 12.01 2.50
C LEU A 46 -0.78 13.38 3.10
N ASP A 47 -1.92 13.90 2.67
CA ASP A 47 -2.53 15.05 3.35
C ASP A 47 -3.08 14.61 4.72
N PRO A 48 -3.27 15.57 5.65
CA PRO A 48 -3.72 15.25 7.01
C PRO A 48 -5.05 14.51 7.06
N ASP A 49 -6.02 14.84 6.19
CA ASP A 49 -7.37 14.29 6.26
C ASP A 49 -7.36 12.81 5.84
N THR A 50 -6.63 12.47 4.76
CA THR A 50 -6.44 11.07 4.35
C THR A 50 -5.65 10.27 5.40
N ALA A 51 -4.61 10.86 6.00
CA ALA A 51 -3.81 10.20 7.02
C ALA A 51 -4.62 9.91 8.31
N GLU A 52 -5.44 10.86 8.75
CA GLU A 52 -6.36 10.70 9.89
C GLU A 52 -7.37 9.59 9.60
N TRP A 53 -7.98 9.58 8.41
CA TRP A 53 -8.92 8.54 8.04
C TRP A 53 -8.29 7.14 7.98
N ILE A 54 -7.05 7.01 7.48
CA ILE A 54 -6.31 5.74 7.50
C ILE A 54 -6.02 5.28 8.94
N ALA A 55 -5.57 6.20 9.80
CA ALA A 55 -5.29 5.90 11.21
C ALA A 55 -6.56 5.42 11.93
N ASP A 56 -7.70 6.08 11.69
CA ASP A 56 -9.00 5.71 12.25
C ASP A 56 -9.48 4.35 11.73
N SER A 57 -9.33 4.08 10.44
CA SER A 57 -9.67 2.78 9.84
C SER A 57 -8.86 1.64 10.46
N ILE A 58 -7.55 1.84 10.62
CA ILE A 58 -6.66 0.87 11.28
C ILE A 58 -7.06 0.70 12.76
N SER A 59 -7.28 1.80 13.49
CA SER A 59 -7.68 1.73 14.90
C SER A 59 -9.04 1.03 15.08
N THR A 60 -9.96 1.19 14.13
CA THR A 60 -11.31 0.59 14.18
C THR A 60 -11.29 -0.90 13.86
N TYR A 61 -10.28 -1.39 13.11
CA TYR A 61 -10.10 -2.81 12.85
C TYR A 61 -9.97 -3.63 14.15
N GLY A 62 -9.41 -3.03 15.20
CA GLY A 62 -9.36 -3.62 16.55
C GLY A 62 -8.15 -4.52 16.81
N ASP A 63 -7.19 -4.60 15.88
CA ASP A 63 -5.88 -5.21 16.07
C ASP A 63 -4.78 -4.29 15.53
N ALA A 64 -3.62 -4.31 16.19
CA ALA A 64 -2.50 -3.47 15.79
C ALA A 64 -1.84 -4.03 14.52
N ILE A 65 -1.58 -3.15 13.55
CA ILE A 65 -0.81 -3.49 12.37
C ILE A 65 0.64 -3.84 12.74
N ALA A 66 1.25 -4.70 11.93
CA ALA A 66 2.63 -5.16 12.06
C ALA A 66 3.33 -5.11 10.68
N PRO A 67 4.67 -5.23 10.62
CA PRO A 67 5.39 -5.33 9.36
C PRO A 67 4.82 -6.42 8.45
N LEU A 68 4.74 -6.17 7.14
CA LEU A 68 4.13 -7.11 6.20
C LEU A 68 4.81 -8.47 6.24
N ASN A 69 4.00 -9.51 6.40
CA ASN A 69 4.41 -10.90 6.28
C ASN A 69 4.64 -11.26 4.80
N GLU A 70 5.48 -12.26 4.55
CA GLU A 70 5.70 -12.76 3.19
C GLU A 70 4.42 -13.35 2.56
N GLU A 71 3.53 -13.89 3.39
CA GLU A 71 2.27 -14.48 2.93
C GLU A 71 1.31 -13.47 2.29
N THR A 72 1.43 -12.18 2.62
CA THR A 72 0.64 -11.08 2.03
C THR A 72 0.72 -11.06 0.50
N TRP A 73 1.87 -11.40 -0.06
CA TRP A 73 2.09 -11.33 -1.51
C TRP A 73 1.34 -12.38 -2.32
N ASN A 74 0.81 -13.42 -1.65
CA ASN A 74 -0.02 -14.44 -2.30
C ASN A 74 -1.42 -13.92 -2.65
N ARG A 75 -1.87 -12.87 -1.95
CA ARG A 75 -3.20 -12.25 -2.12
C ARG A 75 -3.13 -10.83 -2.68
N SER A 76 -1.99 -10.16 -2.52
CA SER A 76 -1.80 -8.80 -3.02
C SER A 76 -1.69 -8.75 -4.53
N VAL A 77 -2.45 -7.85 -5.15
CA VAL A 77 -2.54 -7.72 -6.60
C VAL A 77 -2.38 -6.27 -7.04
N TYR A 78 -2.03 -6.07 -8.31
CA TYR A 78 -2.24 -4.81 -9.00
C TYR A 78 -3.03 -5.05 -10.29
N ARG A 79 -3.72 -4.01 -10.77
CA ARG A 79 -4.40 -4.03 -12.07
C ARG A 79 -4.33 -2.66 -12.73
N TRP A 80 -4.34 -2.63 -14.05
CA TRP A 80 -4.46 -1.36 -14.76
C TRP A 80 -5.87 -0.80 -14.58
N MET A 81 -5.92 0.49 -14.32
CA MET A 81 -7.09 1.32 -14.35
C MET A 81 -6.89 2.36 -15.44
N ASP A 82 -7.97 3.00 -15.89
CA ASP A 82 -7.88 4.08 -16.87
C ASP A 82 -7.00 5.24 -16.35
N GLY A 83 -5.73 5.25 -16.75
CA GLY A 83 -4.73 6.28 -16.41
C GLY A 83 -3.78 5.98 -15.24
N TYR A 84 -3.91 4.85 -14.54
CA TYR A 84 -3.04 4.48 -13.40
C TYR A 84 -3.09 2.98 -13.11
N TRP A 85 -2.16 2.42 -12.34
CA TRP A 85 -2.34 1.09 -11.76
C TRP A 85 -2.91 1.19 -10.35
N GLN A 86 -3.94 0.39 -10.07
CA GLN A 86 -4.43 0.19 -8.71
C GLN A 86 -3.68 -0.98 -8.09
N ALA A 87 -3.18 -0.82 -6.87
CA ALA A 87 -2.65 -1.91 -6.05
C ALA A 87 -3.51 -2.11 -4.81
N LEU A 88 -3.71 -3.39 -4.47
CA LEU A 88 -4.38 -3.88 -3.28
C LEU A 88 -3.36 -4.73 -2.52
N VAL A 89 -3.00 -4.30 -1.31
CA VAL A 89 -2.01 -4.98 -0.47
C VAL A 89 -2.62 -5.28 0.89
N ASP A 90 -2.81 -6.56 1.19
CA ASP A 90 -3.35 -7.00 2.49
C ASP A 90 -2.32 -6.73 3.60
N LEU A 91 -2.75 -6.03 4.66
CA LEU A 91 -1.88 -5.69 5.78
C LEU A 91 -1.72 -6.88 6.73
N THR A 92 -0.63 -6.86 7.49
CA THR A 92 -0.37 -7.82 8.57
C THR A 92 -0.74 -7.16 9.89
N THR A 93 -1.33 -7.93 10.81
CA THR A 93 -1.54 -7.51 12.19
C THR A 93 -0.74 -8.39 13.15
N ILE A 94 -0.76 -8.05 14.44
CA ILE A 94 -0.11 -8.89 15.47
C ILE A 94 -0.72 -10.29 15.50
N SER A 95 -2.04 -10.42 15.30
CA SER A 95 -2.74 -11.70 15.39
C SER A 95 -2.76 -12.48 14.08
N GLU A 96 -2.68 -11.80 12.92
CA GLU A 96 -2.91 -12.39 11.61
C GLU A 96 -1.77 -12.07 10.63
N PRO A 97 -1.08 -13.09 10.06
CA PRO A 97 -0.02 -12.85 9.09
C PRO A 97 -0.54 -12.16 7.81
N VAL A 98 -1.80 -12.41 7.45
CA VAL A 98 -2.54 -11.73 6.39
C VAL A 98 -3.94 -11.42 6.92
N SER A 99 -4.22 -10.13 7.17
CA SER A 99 -5.53 -9.66 7.64
C SER A 99 -6.45 -9.31 6.47
N ASP A 100 -7.73 -9.06 6.77
CA ASP A 100 -8.67 -8.53 5.77
C ASP A 100 -8.57 -7.01 5.62
N LEU A 101 -7.65 -6.35 6.32
CA LEU A 101 -7.38 -4.92 6.18
C LEU A 101 -6.49 -4.68 4.97
N THR A 102 -7.01 -4.04 3.93
CA THR A 102 -6.30 -3.86 2.65
C THR A 102 -5.87 -2.41 2.47
N LEU A 103 -4.60 -2.20 2.14
CA LEU A 103 -4.04 -0.95 1.68
C LEU A 103 -4.34 -0.77 0.18
N HIS A 104 -4.95 0.35 -0.15
CA HIS A 104 -5.26 0.76 -1.50
C HIS A 104 -4.31 1.85 -1.96
N ALA A 105 -3.65 1.63 -3.09
CA ALA A 105 -2.73 2.60 -3.67
C ALA A 105 -2.92 2.77 -5.18
N LYS A 106 -2.59 3.97 -5.65
CA LYS A 106 -2.53 4.33 -7.06
C LYS A 106 -1.07 4.52 -7.46
N LEU A 107 -0.68 3.92 -8.56
CA LEU A 107 0.65 4.04 -9.14
C LEU A 107 0.55 4.77 -10.46
N TYR A 108 1.37 5.80 -10.61
CA TYR A 108 1.45 6.63 -11.81
C TYR A 108 2.84 6.48 -12.42
N GLU A 109 2.90 6.37 -13.75
CA GLU A 109 4.14 6.50 -14.50
C GLU A 109 4.35 7.98 -14.81
N ILE A 110 5.38 8.59 -14.22
CA ILE A 110 5.75 10.00 -14.40
C ILE A 110 7.22 10.05 -14.79
N ASP A 111 7.54 10.61 -15.95
CA ASP A 111 8.92 10.77 -16.45
C ASP A 111 9.77 9.48 -16.38
N HIS A 112 9.15 8.33 -16.65
CA HIS A 112 9.72 6.97 -16.57
C HIS A 112 9.91 6.39 -15.16
N ASP A 113 9.51 7.12 -14.12
CA ASP A 113 9.49 6.64 -12.74
C ASP A 113 8.07 6.26 -12.30
N LEU A 114 7.98 5.26 -11.41
CA LEU A 114 6.73 4.86 -10.78
C LEU A 114 6.54 5.65 -9.48
N VAL A 115 5.43 6.39 -9.41
CA VAL A 115 5.04 7.17 -8.24
C VAL A 115 3.82 6.55 -7.59
N VAL A 116 3.97 6.11 -6.34
CA VAL A 116 2.94 5.51 -5.50
C VAL A 116 2.25 6.59 -4.67
N THR A 117 0.93 6.53 -4.63
CA THR A 117 0.07 7.38 -3.79
C THR A 117 -0.89 6.46 -3.04
N VAL A 118 -0.86 6.44 -1.72
CA VAL A 118 -1.84 5.68 -0.92
C VAL A 118 -3.16 6.45 -0.95
N ASP A 119 -4.28 5.75 -1.16
CA ASP A 119 -5.62 6.35 -1.26
C ASP A 119 -6.44 6.04 0.00
N ALA A 120 -6.34 4.80 0.49
CA ALA A 120 -7.16 4.31 1.58
C ALA A 120 -6.58 3.05 2.24
N VAL A 121 -7.00 2.77 3.47
CA VAL A 121 -6.86 1.47 4.15
C VAL A 121 -8.24 1.11 4.70
N TYR A 122 -8.79 -0.05 4.32
CA TYR A 122 -10.13 -0.49 4.73
C TYR A 122 -10.30 -2.01 4.55
N VAL A 123 -11.38 -2.56 5.12
CA VAL A 123 -11.82 -3.94 4.84
C VAL A 123 -12.78 -3.91 3.64
N PRO A 124 -12.42 -4.52 2.49
CA PRO A 124 -13.19 -4.42 1.24
C PRO A 124 -14.49 -5.22 1.19
#